data_AF-A0A358XJK6-F1
#
_entry.id   AF-A0A358XJK6-F1
#
_cell.length_a   1.000
_cell.length_b   1.000
_cell.length_c   1.000
_cell.angle_alpha   90.00
_cell.angle_beta   90.00
_cell.angle_gamma   90.00
#
_symmetry.space_group_name_H-M   'P 1'
#
loop_
_entity.id
_entity.type
_entity.pdbx_description
1 polymer ?
#
loop_
_entity_poly.entity_id
_entity_poly.type
_entity_poly.pdbx_seq_one_letter_code
_entity_poly.pdbx_strand_id
1 'polypeptide(L)'
;MAFGIGHNTACTWENAQSPNTPQWIQSTFLPEYDVKSQSSEIDKIKGDILNIKKLSVYNSDKISIISNLNQVAKAYKNWIEEERKSANGNELGLKNIAKCEQIYNRISNGIKLLSENGNALRAFQLANTAIYLQMFQTAQHFSKKKEGFEVWERNEVLQHNFDDYDNLDFPSSRMPEWRPFQLAFILQCLASFVDENSTEKELIDLLYFPTGGGKTEAYLAVSAFLIFWRRINYSDSYDGVNIIIRYTLRLLSAQQFERASKMILACEFIRSHYNDLGDKPVSIGFWVGNQTIPNTLKEAETKLKKAQEKLNKGDSYVVNPFQLSNCQWCNTKIISKLNQNDKVIQIGHRPNKQLHSFCLNEACHFSEKNGGLPIVLIDEDIYKKPPTILFATVDKFAMLAWKGEATTFFNNGNNRKPELIIQDELHLLNGTLGSLVGLFENALLKLCDNPKIIASTATVKNVDKQIQGLYGREARVFPQYATNADDTFFSKVIEESKRKYIGILPTGKTTVVTNLQLLASLLFARLEIWKQSSDKKEADSFWTILSYFKSLKEIGRFSNKINSELKPIIKQLQVRYLNDDFISANNYNKL
;
A
#
# COMPACT_ATOMS: atom_id res chain seq x y z
N MET A 1 13.33 -0.52 -28.44
CA MET A 1 13.29 -0.20 -29.89
C MET A 1 11.91 -0.58 -30.41
N ALA A 2 11.35 0.18 -31.35
CA ALA A 2 10.11 -0.18 -32.05
C ALA A 2 10.47 -0.51 -33.50
N PHE A 3 10.15 -1.72 -33.96
CA PHE A 3 10.51 -2.20 -35.30
C PHE A 3 9.37 -2.03 -36.32
N GLY A 4 8.19 -1.59 -35.87
CA GLY A 4 7.06 -1.23 -36.72
C GLY A 4 6.08 -0.33 -35.97
N ILE A 5 5.38 0.54 -36.71
CA ILE A 5 4.31 1.40 -36.20
C ILE A 5 3.04 1.07 -36.98
N GLY A 6 2.03 0.64 -36.26
CA GLY A 6 0.75 0.25 -36.84
C GLY A 6 -0.22 1.41 -37.00
N HIS A 7 -0.88 1.51 -38.16
CA HIS A 7 -2.01 2.42 -38.41
C HIS A 7 -3.27 1.59 -38.68
N ASN A 8 -4.26 1.63 -37.78
CA ASN A 8 -5.48 0.80 -37.80
C ASN A 8 -5.28 -0.73 -37.71
N THR A 9 -4.03 -1.18 -37.59
CA THR A 9 -3.59 -2.54 -37.26
C THR A 9 -2.35 -2.41 -36.37
N ALA A 10 -2.05 -3.35 -35.50
CA ALA A 10 -0.82 -3.35 -34.71
C ALA A 10 0.29 -4.13 -35.43
N CYS A 11 1.52 -4.00 -34.95
CA CYS A 11 2.67 -4.79 -35.42
C CYS A 11 3.22 -5.60 -34.26
N THR A 12 3.64 -6.84 -34.55
CA THR A 12 4.38 -7.71 -33.64
C THR A 12 5.62 -8.24 -34.36
N TRP A 13 6.66 -8.58 -33.62
CA TRP A 13 7.95 -9.00 -34.15
C TRP A 13 8.62 -9.98 -33.19
N GLU A 14 9.62 -10.71 -33.70
CA GLU A 14 10.40 -11.64 -32.90
C GLU A 14 11.04 -10.95 -31.68
N ASN A 15 10.99 -11.61 -30.52
CA ASN A 15 11.59 -11.08 -29.30
C ASN A 15 13.11 -11.30 -29.29
N ALA A 16 13.80 -10.62 -30.19
CA ALA A 16 15.25 -10.65 -30.30
C ALA A 16 15.89 -9.79 -29.20
N GLN A 17 16.68 -10.39 -28.31
CA GLN A 17 17.47 -9.62 -27.35
C GLN A 17 18.52 -8.79 -28.09
N SER A 18 18.62 -7.50 -27.76
CA SER A 18 19.66 -6.62 -28.33
C SER A 18 21.05 -7.26 -28.11
N PRO A 19 21.92 -7.33 -29.13
CA PRO A 19 21.95 -6.57 -30.38
C PRO A 19 21.17 -7.17 -31.57
N ASN A 20 20.39 -8.24 -31.38
CA ASN A 20 19.78 -8.95 -32.50
C ASN A 20 18.57 -8.19 -33.09
N THR A 21 18.55 -8.08 -34.42
CA THR A 21 17.41 -7.60 -35.21
C THR A 21 16.36 -8.72 -35.31
N PRO A 22 15.06 -8.45 -35.16
CA PRO A 22 14.03 -9.49 -35.29
C PRO A 22 14.05 -10.12 -36.69
N GLN A 23 13.97 -11.44 -36.77
CA GLN A 23 13.94 -12.17 -38.05
C GLN A 23 12.60 -12.02 -38.79
N TRP A 24 11.53 -11.68 -38.07
CA TRP A 24 10.21 -11.48 -38.64
C TRP A 24 9.46 -10.31 -37.98
N ILE A 25 8.57 -9.70 -38.77
CA ILE A 25 7.61 -8.67 -38.35
C ILE A 25 6.28 -9.01 -39.01
N GLN A 26 5.18 -8.94 -38.27
CA GLN A 26 3.83 -9.25 -38.74
C GLN A 26 2.82 -8.20 -38.26
N SER A 27 1.76 -7.97 -39.04
CA SER A 27 0.58 -7.24 -38.57
C SER A 27 -0.31 -8.11 -37.68
N THR A 28 -0.95 -7.51 -36.67
CA THR A 28 -1.94 -8.17 -35.82
C THR A 28 -3.08 -7.23 -35.48
N PHE A 29 -4.32 -7.75 -35.50
CA PHE A 29 -5.52 -7.01 -35.11
C PHE A 29 -5.92 -7.25 -33.65
N LEU A 30 -5.27 -8.21 -33.00
CA LEU A 30 -5.40 -8.53 -31.58
C LEU A 30 -3.99 -8.61 -31.00
N PRO A 31 -3.30 -7.47 -30.82
CA PRO A 31 -1.99 -7.48 -30.19
C PRO A 31 -2.11 -8.05 -28.78
N GLU A 32 -1.25 -9.03 -28.49
CA GLU A 32 -1.17 -9.67 -27.19
C GLU A 32 0.18 -9.34 -26.55
N TYR A 33 0.18 -9.16 -25.24
CA TYR A 33 1.39 -8.96 -24.48
C TYR A 33 1.28 -9.66 -23.13
N ASP A 34 2.21 -10.59 -22.89
CA ASP A 34 2.38 -11.21 -21.59
C ASP A 34 3.18 -10.25 -20.71
N VAL A 35 2.50 -9.71 -19.69
CA VAL A 35 3.09 -8.76 -18.75
C VAL A 35 4.08 -9.53 -17.88
N LYS A 36 5.36 -9.38 -18.18
CA LYS A 36 6.44 -9.98 -17.41
C LYS A 36 6.32 -9.61 -15.93
N SER A 37 6.49 -10.59 -15.05
CA SER A 37 6.46 -10.36 -13.61
C SER A 37 7.84 -9.89 -13.12
N GLN A 38 7.91 -9.33 -11.91
CA GLN A 38 9.19 -8.99 -11.26
C GLN A 38 9.34 -9.80 -9.98
N SER A 39 10.53 -10.39 -9.80
CA SER A 39 10.93 -11.03 -8.56
C SER A 39 11.76 -10.07 -7.71
N SER A 40 11.53 -10.09 -6.40
CA SER A 40 12.33 -9.39 -5.38
C SER A 40 13.29 -10.32 -4.64
N GLU A 41 13.26 -11.62 -4.94
CA GLU A 41 14.18 -12.59 -4.36
C GLU A 41 15.51 -12.54 -5.13
N ILE A 42 16.60 -12.37 -4.38
CA ILE A 42 17.95 -12.28 -4.94
C ILE A 42 18.74 -13.47 -4.42
N ASP A 43 19.42 -14.19 -5.29
CA ASP A 43 20.29 -15.31 -4.87
C ASP A 43 21.47 -14.87 -4.00
N LYS A 44 21.90 -13.61 -4.17
CA LYS A 44 23.06 -13.02 -3.48
C LYS A 44 22.78 -12.59 -2.03
N ILE A 45 21.52 -12.45 -1.60
CA ILE A 45 21.14 -11.99 -0.25
C ILE A 45 20.01 -12.90 0.27
N LYS A 46 20.35 -13.85 1.16
CA LYS A 46 19.40 -14.81 1.74
C LYS A 46 19.71 -15.12 3.20
N GLY A 47 18.70 -15.63 3.90
CA GLY A 47 18.83 -16.16 5.25
C GLY A 47 18.77 -15.09 6.33
N ASP A 48 19.55 -15.31 7.40
CA ASP A 48 19.46 -14.58 8.66
C ASP A 48 19.58 -13.06 8.55
N ILE A 49 20.31 -12.57 7.53
CA ILE A 49 20.50 -11.14 7.27
C ILE A 49 19.20 -10.39 6.95
N LEU A 50 18.15 -11.10 6.51
CA LEU A 50 16.83 -10.55 6.19
C LEU A 50 15.80 -10.82 7.28
N ASN A 51 16.11 -11.63 8.29
CA ASN A 51 15.14 -12.07 9.29
C ASN A 51 14.74 -10.89 10.20
N ILE A 52 13.46 -10.51 10.18
CA ILE A 52 12.97 -9.32 10.89
C ILE A 52 13.11 -9.47 12.41
N LYS A 53 12.89 -10.69 12.94
CA LYS A 53 13.06 -10.97 14.38
C LYS A 53 14.53 -10.83 14.80
N LYS A 54 15.48 -11.28 13.98
CA LYS A 54 16.92 -11.12 14.24
C LYS A 54 17.41 -9.67 14.16
N LEU A 55 16.66 -8.76 13.54
CA LEU A 55 16.93 -7.32 13.50
C LEU A 55 16.15 -6.52 14.56
N SER A 56 15.37 -7.21 15.40
CA SER A 56 14.48 -6.63 16.41
C SER A 56 15.15 -6.53 17.79
N VAL A 57 14.38 -6.15 18.83
CA VAL A 57 14.89 -6.13 20.22
C VAL A 57 15.20 -7.52 20.76
N TYR A 58 14.66 -8.58 20.15
CA TYR A 58 14.91 -9.99 20.51
C TYR A 58 16.32 -10.48 20.11
N ASN A 59 17.14 -9.62 19.52
CA ASN A 59 18.56 -9.89 19.29
C ASN A 59 19.42 -8.82 19.97
N SER A 60 20.13 -9.20 21.03
CA SER A 60 21.03 -8.31 21.75
C SER A 60 22.43 -8.19 21.12
N ASP A 61 22.78 -9.06 20.15
CA ASP A 61 24.10 -9.04 19.51
C ASP A 61 24.17 -7.96 18.41
N LYS A 62 24.54 -6.75 18.86
CA LYS A 62 24.74 -5.57 18.00
C LYS A 62 25.79 -5.80 16.92
N ILE A 63 26.87 -6.53 17.24
CA ILE A 63 27.98 -6.76 16.31
C ILE A 63 27.50 -7.64 15.16
N SER A 64 26.75 -8.70 15.46
CA SER A 64 26.13 -9.56 14.45
C SER A 64 25.14 -8.79 13.57
N ILE A 65 24.27 -7.96 14.15
CA ILE A 65 23.32 -7.14 13.38
C ILE A 65 24.06 -6.24 12.39
N ILE A 66 25.05 -5.46 12.85
CA ILE A 66 25.80 -4.55 11.98
C ILE A 66 26.61 -5.31 10.93
N SER A 67 27.22 -6.45 11.29
CA SER A 67 27.93 -7.30 10.34
C SER A 67 27.00 -7.80 9.21
N ASN A 68 25.80 -8.26 9.56
CA ASN A 68 24.79 -8.72 8.60
C ASN A 68 24.33 -7.60 7.66
N LEU A 69 24.08 -6.40 8.18
CA LEU A 69 23.72 -5.25 7.35
C LEU A 69 24.85 -4.85 6.39
N ASN A 70 26.11 -4.93 6.82
CA ASN A 70 27.27 -4.67 5.96
C ASN A 70 27.38 -5.67 4.80
N GLN A 71 26.94 -6.92 4.98
CA GLN A 71 26.91 -7.91 3.90
C GLN A 71 25.96 -7.48 2.77
N VAL A 72 24.79 -6.90 3.12
CA VAL A 72 23.84 -6.35 2.13
C VAL A 72 24.49 -5.24 1.31
N ALA A 73 25.13 -4.27 1.98
CA ALA A 73 25.82 -3.18 1.31
C ALA A 73 26.98 -3.68 0.43
N LYS A 74 27.75 -4.66 0.90
CA LYS A 74 28.85 -5.28 0.15
C LYS A 74 28.35 -6.02 -1.09
N ALA A 75 27.26 -6.77 -0.99
CA ALA A 75 26.65 -7.46 -2.13
C ALA A 75 26.20 -6.47 -3.21
N TYR A 76 25.59 -5.35 -2.81
CA TYR A 76 25.19 -4.30 -3.74
C TYR A 76 26.40 -3.62 -4.40
N LYS A 77 27.45 -3.30 -3.63
CA LYS A 77 28.69 -2.73 -4.17
C LYS A 77 29.33 -3.64 -5.22
N ASN A 78 29.44 -4.93 -4.93
CA ASN A 78 30.02 -5.89 -5.88
C ASN A 78 29.23 -5.94 -7.19
N TRP A 79 27.89 -5.89 -7.12
CA TRP A 79 27.05 -5.81 -8.32
C TRP A 79 27.24 -4.50 -9.09
N ILE A 80 27.40 -3.36 -8.41
CA ILE A 80 27.70 -2.08 -9.08
C ILE A 80 29.02 -2.18 -9.89
N GLU A 81 30.05 -2.84 -9.33
CA GLU A 81 31.32 -3.05 -10.05
C GLU A 81 31.20 -4.01 -11.24
N GLU A 82 30.34 -5.03 -11.14
CA GLU A 82 30.00 -5.92 -12.26
C GLU A 82 29.32 -5.13 -13.39
N GLU A 83 28.32 -4.30 -13.06
CA GLU A 83 27.60 -3.43 -14.00
C GLU A 83 28.53 -2.38 -14.64
N ARG A 84 29.47 -1.82 -13.87
CA ARG A 84 30.48 -0.88 -14.36
C ARG A 84 31.35 -1.48 -15.45
N LYS A 85 31.74 -2.75 -15.30
CA LYS A 85 32.46 -3.49 -16.35
C LYS A 85 31.57 -3.76 -17.56
N SER A 86 30.31 -4.15 -17.32
CA SER A 86 29.31 -4.41 -18.38
C SER A 86 29.00 -3.18 -19.23
N ALA A 87 28.96 -1.99 -18.62
CA ALA A 87 28.68 -0.74 -19.31
C ALA A 87 29.67 -0.45 -20.46
N ASN A 88 30.90 -0.96 -20.36
CA ASN A 88 31.94 -0.87 -21.40
C ASN A 88 32.08 0.52 -22.06
N GLY A 89 32.04 1.59 -21.24
CA GLY A 89 32.16 2.98 -21.71
C GLY A 89 30.85 3.63 -22.20
N ASN A 90 29.70 2.96 -22.11
CA ASN A 90 28.40 3.56 -22.40
C ASN A 90 28.08 4.70 -21.42
N GLU A 91 28.00 5.92 -21.95
CA GLU A 91 27.82 7.14 -21.15
C GLU A 91 26.52 7.15 -20.32
N LEU A 92 25.43 6.59 -20.85
CA LEU A 92 24.15 6.48 -20.14
C LEU A 92 24.23 5.43 -19.02
N GLY A 93 24.88 4.29 -19.29
CA GLY A 93 25.13 3.26 -18.29
C GLY A 93 25.95 3.82 -17.13
N LEU A 94 27.03 4.56 -17.42
CA LEU A 94 27.88 5.19 -16.41
C LEU A 94 27.13 6.25 -15.58
N LYS A 95 26.26 7.06 -16.20
CA LYS A 95 25.40 8.02 -15.48
C LYS A 95 24.43 7.32 -14.52
N ASN A 96 23.88 6.18 -14.92
CA ASN A 96 23.02 5.36 -14.07
C ASN A 96 23.79 4.69 -12.92
N ILE A 97 24.97 4.17 -13.20
CA ILE A 97 25.87 3.58 -12.19
C ILE A 97 26.23 4.61 -11.12
N ALA A 98 26.53 5.86 -11.49
CA ALA A 98 26.80 6.93 -10.53
C ALA A 98 25.62 7.15 -9.56
N LYS A 99 24.37 6.99 -10.02
CA LYS A 99 23.19 7.04 -9.15
C LYS A 99 23.11 5.82 -8.22
N CYS A 100 23.45 4.62 -8.70
CA CYS A 100 23.58 3.42 -7.85
C CYS A 100 24.65 3.61 -6.75
N GLU A 101 25.77 4.26 -7.07
CA GLU A 101 26.82 4.57 -6.08
C GLU A 101 26.34 5.54 -5.01
N GLN A 102 25.56 6.57 -5.39
CA GLN A 102 24.92 7.45 -4.41
C GLN A 102 24.01 6.67 -3.46
N ILE A 103 23.21 5.73 -3.98
CA ILE A 103 22.36 4.86 -3.15
C ILE A 103 23.22 3.98 -2.22
N TYR A 104 24.28 3.36 -2.75
CA TYR A 104 25.21 2.56 -1.93
C TYR A 104 25.84 3.38 -0.80
N ASN A 105 26.26 4.62 -1.07
CA ASN A 105 26.84 5.50 -0.05
C ASN A 105 25.82 5.85 1.03
N ARG A 106 24.56 6.10 0.66
CA ARG A 106 23.48 6.37 1.62
C ARG A 106 23.15 5.15 2.49
N ILE A 107 23.07 3.96 1.89
CA ILE A 107 22.89 2.69 2.64
C ILE A 107 24.05 2.51 3.63
N SER A 108 25.29 2.69 3.17
CA SER A 108 26.49 2.54 3.99
C SER A 108 26.52 3.57 5.13
N ASN A 109 26.11 4.81 4.87
CA ASN A 109 25.99 5.85 5.89
C ASN A 109 24.91 5.50 6.92
N GLY A 110 23.75 4.99 6.50
CA GLY A 110 22.72 4.48 7.40
C GLY A 110 23.23 3.39 8.32
N ILE A 111 24.00 2.42 7.80
CA ILE A 111 24.62 1.34 8.60
C ILE A 111 25.65 1.93 9.58
N LYS A 112 26.47 2.87 9.13
CA LYS A 112 27.46 3.57 9.98
C LYS A 112 26.76 4.26 11.16
N LEU A 113 25.69 5.00 10.91
CA LEU A 113 24.89 5.66 11.94
C LEU A 113 24.33 4.66 12.97
N LEU A 114 23.86 3.49 12.53
CA LEU A 114 23.41 2.43 13.44
C LEU A 114 24.55 1.86 14.28
N SER A 115 25.78 1.80 13.75
CA SER A 115 26.94 1.30 14.49
C SER A 115 27.48 2.30 15.53
N GLU A 116 27.39 3.59 15.25
CA GLU A 116 27.98 4.67 16.06
C GLU A 116 26.97 5.27 17.06
N ASN A 117 25.67 5.19 16.78
CA ASN A 117 24.62 5.78 17.61
C ASN A 117 23.70 4.71 18.21
N GLY A 118 23.85 4.49 19.53
CA GLY A 118 23.05 3.50 20.27
C GLY A 118 21.54 3.79 20.28
N ASN A 119 21.13 5.06 20.27
CA ASN A 119 19.72 5.44 20.17
C ASN A 119 19.16 5.13 18.78
N ALA A 120 19.94 5.36 17.72
CA ALA A 120 19.54 5.04 16.35
C ALA A 120 19.39 3.51 16.18
N LEU A 121 20.34 2.72 16.69
CA LEU A 121 20.23 1.27 16.70
C LEU A 121 19.00 0.78 17.46
N ARG A 122 18.74 1.36 18.64
CA ARG A 122 17.56 1.02 19.42
C ARG A 122 16.26 1.35 18.69
N ALA A 123 16.15 2.53 18.10
CA ALA A 123 14.99 2.92 17.30
C ALA A 123 14.80 1.96 16.10
N PHE A 124 15.89 1.52 15.46
CA PHE A 124 15.86 0.52 14.41
C PHE A 124 15.36 -0.84 14.91
N GLN A 125 15.83 -1.32 16.06
CA GLN A 125 15.37 -2.57 16.66
C GLN A 125 13.88 -2.52 17.06
N LEU A 126 13.43 -1.41 17.65
CA LEU A 126 12.02 -1.21 17.99
C LEU A 126 11.13 -1.15 16.74
N ALA A 127 11.60 -0.49 15.68
CA ALA A 127 10.88 -0.45 14.40
C ALA A 127 10.74 -1.86 13.78
N ASN A 128 11.81 -2.65 13.75
CA ASN A 128 11.75 -4.05 13.31
C ASN A 128 10.82 -4.88 14.20
N THR A 129 10.81 -4.62 15.51
CA THR A 129 9.89 -5.28 16.46
C THR A 129 8.43 -4.96 16.14
N ALA A 130 8.11 -3.70 15.85
CA ALA A 130 6.75 -3.29 15.50
C ALA A 130 6.26 -3.99 14.23
N ILE A 131 7.11 -4.06 13.19
CA ILE A 131 6.79 -4.78 11.96
C ILE A 131 6.66 -6.29 12.21
N TYR A 132 7.56 -6.88 12.99
CA TYR A 132 7.48 -8.29 13.37
C TYR A 132 6.15 -8.62 14.05
N LEU A 133 5.77 -7.86 15.07
CA LEU A 133 4.51 -8.04 15.80
C LEU A 133 3.29 -7.85 14.89
N GLN A 134 3.31 -6.84 14.03
CA GLN A 134 2.26 -6.62 13.02
C GLN A 134 2.09 -7.83 12.09
N MET A 135 3.20 -8.41 11.63
CA MET A 135 3.19 -9.60 10.76
C MET A 135 2.75 -10.85 11.54
N PHE A 136 3.16 -11.00 12.79
CA PHE A 136 2.73 -12.08 13.68
C PHE A 136 1.21 -12.08 13.86
N GLN A 137 0.64 -10.93 14.24
CA GLN A 137 -0.80 -10.76 14.41
C GLN A 137 -1.56 -10.99 13.09
N THR A 138 -1.00 -10.54 11.97
CA THR A 138 -1.57 -10.79 10.64
C THR A 138 -1.61 -12.28 10.31
N ALA A 139 -0.50 -13.00 10.52
CA ALA A 139 -0.42 -14.44 10.30
C ALA A 139 -1.39 -15.21 11.21
N GLN A 140 -1.46 -14.84 12.49
CA GLN A 140 -2.28 -15.52 13.49
C GLN A 140 -3.79 -15.36 13.24
N HIS A 141 -4.24 -14.14 12.90
CA HIS A 141 -5.66 -13.81 12.94
C HIS A 141 -6.26 -13.39 11.59
N PHE A 142 -5.50 -12.79 10.68
CA PHE A 142 -6.05 -12.27 9.43
C PHE A 142 -6.02 -13.30 8.29
N SER A 143 -5.05 -14.22 8.31
CA SER A 143 -4.97 -15.30 7.33
C SER A 143 -6.08 -16.35 7.47
N LYS A 144 -6.61 -16.55 8.69
CA LYS A 144 -7.66 -17.54 8.97
C LYS A 144 -9.05 -17.14 8.44
N LYS A 145 -9.43 -15.86 8.59
CA LYS A 145 -10.77 -15.36 8.21
C LYS A 145 -10.71 -13.90 7.75
N LYS A 146 -10.87 -13.65 6.45
CA LYS A 146 -10.71 -12.31 5.84
C LYS A 146 -11.75 -11.28 6.30
N GLU A 147 -13.00 -11.71 6.50
CA GLU A 147 -14.08 -10.85 7.03
C GLU A 147 -13.96 -10.63 8.55
N GLY A 148 -12.98 -11.31 9.15
CA GLY A 148 -12.70 -11.40 10.57
C GLY A 148 -13.78 -12.06 11.40
N PHE A 149 -13.55 -12.02 12.71
CA PHE A 149 -14.24 -12.87 13.65
C PHE A 149 -15.30 -12.11 14.41
N GLU A 150 -16.41 -12.78 14.62
CA GLU A 150 -17.38 -12.40 15.61
C GLU A 150 -16.81 -12.61 17.04
N VAL A 151 -17.31 -11.88 18.05
CA VAL A 151 -16.74 -11.95 19.41
C VAL A 151 -16.82 -13.37 19.98
N TRP A 152 -17.94 -14.06 19.81
CA TRP A 152 -18.17 -15.43 20.32
C TRP A 152 -17.41 -16.52 19.55
N GLU A 153 -16.81 -16.21 18.40
CA GLU A 153 -15.96 -17.14 17.67
C GLU A 153 -14.54 -17.22 18.28
N ARG A 154 -14.23 -16.35 19.25
CA ARG A 154 -12.88 -16.17 19.79
C ARG A 154 -12.75 -16.76 21.19
N ASN A 155 -12.54 -18.07 21.21
CA ASN A 155 -12.23 -18.84 22.43
C ASN A 155 -10.73 -19.15 22.59
N GLU A 156 -9.89 -18.69 21.65
CA GLU A 156 -8.43 -18.86 21.66
C GLU A 156 -7.75 -17.78 22.53
N VAL A 157 -6.54 -18.05 23.02
CA VAL A 157 -5.71 -17.02 23.69
C VAL A 157 -5.36 -15.93 22.68
N LEU A 158 -5.81 -14.70 22.96
CA LEU A 158 -5.63 -13.53 22.08
C LEU A 158 -4.50 -12.61 22.49
N GLN A 159 -3.99 -12.78 23.70
CA GLN A 159 -2.96 -11.93 24.28
C GLN A 159 -1.77 -12.77 24.68
N HIS A 160 -0.61 -12.28 24.26
CA HIS A 160 0.68 -12.64 24.80
C HIS A 160 1.27 -11.38 25.42
N ASN A 161 2.07 -11.55 26.48
CA ASN A 161 2.89 -10.46 27.00
C ASN A 161 3.97 -10.13 25.98
N PHE A 162 4.58 -8.94 26.13
CA PHE A 162 5.63 -8.50 25.21
C PHE A 162 6.80 -9.49 25.15
N ASP A 163 7.27 -9.95 26.30
CA ASP A 163 8.43 -10.85 26.41
C ASP A 163 8.17 -12.25 25.86
N ASP A 164 6.90 -12.68 25.80
CA ASP A 164 6.54 -14.02 25.30
C ASP A 164 6.90 -14.18 23.81
N TYR A 165 6.83 -13.10 23.02
CA TYR A 165 7.11 -13.13 21.57
C TYR A 165 8.56 -13.49 21.21
N ASP A 166 9.48 -13.41 22.18
CA ASP A 166 10.84 -13.90 22.01
C ASP A 166 10.89 -15.42 21.85
N ASN A 167 10.02 -16.14 22.56
CA ASN A 167 10.04 -17.61 22.59
C ASN A 167 8.89 -18.25 21.79
N LEU A 168 7.88 -17.47 21.39
CA LEU A 168 6.78 -17.99 20.58
C LEU A 168 7.21 -18.31 19.15
N ASP A 169 6.72 -19.46 18.66
CA ASP A 169 6.79 -19.83 17.26
C ASP A 169 5.96 -18.90 16.39
N PHE A 170 6.48 -18.53 15.23
CA PHE A 170 5.74 -17.72 14.29
C PHE A 170 4.54 -18.51 13.72
N PRO A 171 3.33 -17.93 13.60
CA PRO A 171 2.11 -18.66 13.21
C PRO A 171 2.04 -19.15 11.76
N SER A 172 3.16 -19.16 11.03
CA SER A 172 3.29 -19.55 9.63
C SER A 172 4.57 -20.37 9.43
N SER A 173 4.60 -21.22 8.41
CA SER A 173 5.76 -22.07 8.10
C SER A 173 7.02 -21.29 7.73
N ARG A 174 6.87 -20.06 7.21
CA ARG A 174 7.98 -19.17 6.86
C ARG A 174 8.05 -18.00 7.82
N MET A 175 9.20 -17.85 8.47
CA MET A 175 9.52 -16.68 9.29
C MET A 175 9.46 -15.39 8.47
N PRO A 176 9.05 -14.27 9.08
CA PRO A 176 9.03 -12.99 8.40
C PRO A 176 10.44 -12.51 8.08
N GLU A 177 10.67 -12.26 6.80
CA GLU A 177 11.92 -11.74 6.25
C GLU A 177 11.66 -10.46 5.46
N TRP A 178 12.58 -9.50 5.56
CA TRP A 178 12.62 -8.37 4.64
C TRP A 178 12.91 -8.85 3.24
N ARG A 179 12.24 -8.28 2.24
CA ARG A 179 12.77 -8.30 0.88
C ARG A 179 14.01 -7.41 0.85
N PRO A 180 15.09 -7.78 0.15
CA PRO A 180 16.34 -7.00 0.16
C PRO A 180 16.16 -5.52 -0.15
N PHE A 181 15.27 -5.18 -1.09
CA PHE A 181 14.96 -3.79 -1.43
C PHE A 181 14.34 -3.02 -0.26
N GLN A 182 13.51 -3.66 0.57
CA GLN A 182 12.86 -3.00 1.71
C GLN A 182 13.91 -2.63 2.75
N LEU A 183 14.79 -3.56 3.10
CA LEU A 183 15.87 -3.32 4.05
C LEU A 183 16.83 -2.24 3.54
N ALA A 184 17.26 -2.34 2.28
CA ALA A 184 18.11 -1.32 1.66
C ALA A 184 17.43 0.06 1.62
N PHE A 185 16.13 0.12 1.33
CA PHE A 185 15.35 1.36 1.35
C PHE A 185 15.28 1.98 2.75
N ILE A 186 15.06 1.17 3.79
CA ILE A 186 15.05 1.64 5.18
C ILE A 186 16.41 2.25 5.52
N LEU A 187 17.50 1.54 5.23
CA LEU A 187 18.87 1.96 5.56
C LEU A 187 19.25 3.29 4.90
N GLN A 188 18.94 3.49 3.61
CA GLN A 188 19.29 4.75 2.93
C GLN A 188 18.51 5.97 3.44
N CYS A 189 17.38 5.78 4.11
CA CYS A 189 16.58 6.90 4.61
C CYS A 189 17.02 7.38 6.01
N LEU A 190 17.80 6.59 6.77
CA LEU A 190 18.08 6.85 8.18
C LEU A 190 18.81 8.18 8.41
N ALA A 191 19.77 8.53 7.55
CA ALA A 191 20.54 9.75 7.66
C ALA A 191 19.66 11.02 7.60
N SER A 192 18.53 10.96 6.89
CA SER A 192 17.57 12.07 6.80
C SER A 192 16.90 12.40 8.15
N PHE A 193 17.00 11.53 9.16
CA PHE A 193 16.37 11.73 10.47
C PHE A 193 17.39 11.84 11.61
N VAL A 194 18.47 11.07 11.53
CA VAL A 194 19.49 10.99 12.59
C VAL A 194 20.46 12.15 12.53
N ASP A 195 20.78 12.64 11.32
CA ASP A 195 21.69 13.77 11.12
C ASP A 195 20.89 15.05 10.82
N GLU A 196 20.93 16.02 11.73
CA GLU A 196 20.21 17.28 11.59
C GLU A 196 20.71 18.10 10.38
N ASN A 197 22.00 17.99 10.06
CA ASN A 197 22.67 18.72 8.96
C ASN A 197 22.61 17.98 7.63
N SER A 198 21.93 16.84 7.56
CA SER A 198 21.86 16.05 6.34
C SER A 198 21.13 16.79 5.21
N THR A 199 21.82 16.94 4.07
CA THR A 199 21.21 17.43 2.83
C THR A 199 20.26 16.42 2.19
N GLU A 200 20.21 15.18 2.69
CA GLU A 200 19.34 14.13 2.14
C GLU A 200 17.84 14.43 2.33
N LYS A 201 17.48 15.33 3.25
CA LYS A 201 16.10 15.82 3.43
C LYS A 201 15.57 16.55 2.20
N GLU A 202 16.46 17.15 1.40
CA GLU A 202 16.11 17.88 0.17
C GLU A 202 15.79 16.93 -1.00
N LEU A 203 16.15 15.65 -0.90
CA LEU A 203 15.86 14.63 -1.90
C LEU A 203 14.50 13.98 -1.65
N ILE A 204 13.73 13.78 -2.72
CA ILE A 204 12.55 12.92 -2.68
C ILE A 204 12.94 11.50 -3.04
N ASP A 205 12.83 10.61 -2.04
CA ASP A 205 13.03 9.18 -2.26
C ASP A 205 11.79 8.58 -2.92
N LEU A 206 11.92 8.22 -4.20
CA LEU A 206 10.86 7.59 -4.97
C LEU A 206 11.00 6.07 -4.93
N LEU A 207 10.18 5.43 -4.11
CA LEU A 207 10.05 3.99 -4.03
C LEU A 207 9.22 3.46 -5.21
N TYR A 208 9.91 2.89 -6.19
CA TYR A 208 9.34 2.29 -7.38
C TYR A 208 9.43 0.77 -7.32
N PHE A 209 8.26 0.13 -7.24
CA PHE A 209 8.12 -1.32 -7.30
C PHE A 209 6.71 -1.65 -7.78
N PRO A 210 6.46 -2.79 -8.44
CA PRO A 210 5.09 -3.21 -8.77
C PRO A 210 4.13 -3.26 -7.58
N THR A 211 2.82 -3.20 -7.86
CA THR A 211 1.77 -3.36 -6.84
C THR A 211 1.84 -4.76 -6.21
N GLY A 212 1.64 -4.84 -4.89
CA GLY A 212 1.86 -6.08 -4.12
C GLY A 212 3.34 -6.41 -3.82
N GLY A 213 4.27 -5.61 -4.35
CA GLY A 213 5.71 -5.79 -4.18
C GLY A 213 6.26 -5.44 -2.80
N GLY A 214 5.43 -5.00 -1.85
CA GLY A 214 5.87 -4.74 -0.46
C GLY A 214 6.37 -3.32 -0.19
N LYS A 215 6.01 -2.35 -1.05
CA LYS A 215 6.39 -0.93 -0.89
C LYS A 215 5.93 -0.36 0.46
N THR A 216 4.71 -0.72 0.87
CA THR A 216 4.08 -0.23 2.09
C THR A 216 4.85 -0.62 3.34
N GLU A 217 5.27 -1.88 3.45
CA GLU A 217 6.05 -2.37 4.59
C GLU A 217 7.37 -1.60 4.73
N ALA A 218 8.01 -1.21 3.62
CA ALA A 218 9.25 -0.43 3.67
C ALA A 218 9.03 0.97 4.27
N TYR A 219 8.05 1.75 3.78
CA TYR A 219 7.81 3.09 4.32
C TYR A 219 7.17 3.07 5.72
N LEU A 220 6.42 2.01 6.08
CA LEU A 220 5.90 1.82 7.43
C LEU A 220 7.02 1.51 8.43
N ALA A 221 8.06 0.77 8.02
CA ALA A 221 9.24 0.55 8.85
C ALA A 221 10.03 1.83 9.08
N VAL A 222 10.22 2.66 8.04
CA VAL A 222 10.80 4.00 8.17
C VAL A 222 9.96 4.88 9.11
N SER A 223 8.63 4.79 8.99
CA SER A 223 7.70 5.49 9.88
C SER A 223 7.86 5.05 11.34
N ALA A 224 7.90 3.74 11.60
CA ALA A 224 8.11 3.20 12.94
C ALA A 224 9.47 3.62 13.51
N PHE A 225 10.53 3.60 12.69
CA PHE A 225 11.86 4.11 13.07
C PHE A 225 11.78 5.56 13.53
N LEU A 226 11.16 6.44 12.75
CA LEU A 226 11.04 7.86 13.09
C LEU A 226 10.18 8.08 14.35
N ILE A 227 9.13 7.29 14.57
CA ILE A 227 8.32 7.33 15.81
C ILE A 227 9.19 7.07 17.04
N PHE A 228 9.96 5.97 17.02
CA PHE A 228 10.80 5.62 18.16
C PHE A 228 12.01 6.55 18.29
N TRP A 229 12.64 6.94 17.18
CA TRP A 229 13.74 7.91 17.17
C TRP A 229 13.32 9.22 17.83
N ARG A 230 12.17 9.77 17.44
CA ARG A 230 11.66 11.04 18.00
C ARG A 230 11.39 10.94 19.50
N ARG A 231 10.83 9.82 19.96
CA ARG A 231 10.54 9.58 21.39
C ARG A 231 11.82 9.40 22.22
N ILE A 232 12.81 8.69 21.69
CA ILE A 232 14.08 8.43 22.38
C ILE A 232 14.94 9.70 22.44
N ASN A 233 15.01 10.46 21.34
CA ASN A 233 15.94 11.58 21.21
C ASN A 233 15.35 12.92 21.67
N TYR A 234 14.02 13.05 21.74
CA TYR A 234 13.34 14.30 22.09
C TYR A 234 12.22 14.08 23.13
N SER A 235 12.60 13.62 24.32
CA SER A 235 11.69 13.26 25.42
C SER A 235 10.70 14.35 25.84
N ASP A 236 11.03 15.62 25.60
CA ASP A 236 10.20 16.75 26.05
C ASP A 236 9.36 17.37 24.91
N SER A 237 9.56 16.93 23.67
CA SER A 237 8.95 17.55 22.48
C SER A 237 8.51 16.53 21.42
N TYR A 238 8.26 15.27 21.81
CA TYR A 238 7.95 14.18 20.88
C TYR A 238 6.49 14.12 20.44
N ASP A 239 5.56 14.79 21.12
CA ASP A 239 4.11 14.67 20.89
C ASP A 239 3.66 15.38 19.59
N GLY A 240 2.39 15.22 19.22
CA GLY A 240 1.80 15.77 18.00
C GLY A 240 2.10 14.95 16.74
N VAL A 241 1.85 15.56 15.56
CA VAL A 241 2.05 14.89 14.27
C VAL A 241 3.54 14.75 13.98
N ASN A 242 3.98 13.50 13.89
CA ASN A 242 5.32 13.13 13.47
C ASN A 242 5.37 12.89 11.96
N ILE A 243 4.38 12.16 11.43
CA ILE A 243 4.36 11.69 10.04
C ILE A 243 3.02 12.00 9.40
N ILE A 244 3.05 12.47 8.16
CA ILE A 244 1.86 12.67 7.33
C ILE A 244 1.90 11.67 6.17
N ILE A 245 0.90 10.80 6.06
CA ILE A 245 0.74 9.88 4.93
C ILE A 245 -0.45 10.35 4.07
N ARG A 246 -0.21 10.54 2.77
CA ARG A 246 -1.17 11.18 1.85
C ARG A 246 -1.53 10.32 0.66
N TYR A 247 -2.82 10.40 0.29
CA TYR A 247 -3.43 9.66 -0.81
C TYR A 247 -4.31 10.55 -1.68
N THR A 248 -4.49 10.15 -2.94
CA THR A 248 -5.27 10.92 -3.92
C THR A 248 -6.75 10.54 -3.98
N LEU A 249 -7.14 9.30 -3.63
CA LEU A 249 -8.49 8.77 -3.87
C LEU A 249 -9.07 7.99 -2.67
N ARG A 250 -10.38 8.20 -2.43
CA ARG A 250 -11.07 7.93 -1.15
C ARG A 250 -11.25 6.46 -0.76
N LEU A 251 -11.45 5.52 -1.70
CA LEU A 251 -11.77 4.12 -1.35
C LEU A 251 -10.53 3.30 -0.97
N LEU A 252 -9.41 3.53 -1.67
CA LEU A 252 -8.12 2.88 -1.39
C LEU A 252 -7.55 3.32 -0.04
N SER A 253 -7.86 4.54 0.38
CA SER A 253 -7.39 5.11 1.65
C SER A 253 -7.77 4.27 2.87
N ALA A 254 -8.96 3.66 2.91
CA ALA A 254 -9.40 2.91 4.09
C ALA A 254 -8.57 1.63 4.33
N GLN A 255 -8.30 0.85 3.28
CA GLN A 255 -7.49 -0.37 3.40
C GLN A 255 -6.04 -0.05 3.77
N GLN A 256 -5.48 1.02 3.21
CA GLN A 256 -4.12 1.45 3.55
C GLN A 256 -4.06 2.02 4.97
N PHE A 257 -5.12 2.70 5.42
CA PHE A 257 -5.27 3.15 6.80
C PHE A 257 -5.35 1.97 7.77
N GLU A 258 -6.10 0.91 7.45
CA GLU A 258 -6.15 -0.32 8.26
C GLU A 258 -4.75 -0.95 8.37
N ARG A 259 -3.98 -1.01 7.27
CA ARG A 259 -2.60 -1.51 7.30
C ARG A 259 -1.68 -0.66 8.18
N ALA A 260 -1.72 0.66 8.05
CA ALA A 260 -0.94 1.57 8.90
C ALA A 260 -1.37 1.46 10.38
N SER A 261 -2.67 1.26 10.64
CA SER A 261 -3.20 1.05 11.98
C SER A 261 -2.59 -0.18 12.64
N LYS A 262 -2.39 -1.30 11.92
CA LYS A 262 -1.71 -2.48 12.48
C LYS A 262 -0.31 -2.16 13.03
N MET A 263 0.48 -1.40 12.27
CA MET A 263 1.81 -0.96 12.69
C MET A 263 1.72 -0.05 13.92
N ILE A 264 0.75 0.87 13.95
CA ILE A 264 0.56 1.80 15.07
C ILE A 264 0.12 1.08 16.35
N LEU A 265 -0.75 0.07 16.25
CA LEU A 265 -1.10 -0.78 17.39
C LEU A 265 0.13 -1.52 17.92
N ALA A 266 0.99 -2.05 17.05
CA ALA A 266 2.25 -2.66 17.47
C ALA A 266 3.20 -1.65 18.14
N CYS A 267 3.31 -0.43 17.62
CA CYS A 267 4.09 0.64 18.24
C CYS A 267 3.55 1.04 19.62
N GLU A 268 2.23 1.15 19.78
CA GLU A 268 1.61 1.45 21.08
C GLU A 268 1.81 0.30 22.08
N PHE A 269 1.72 -0.95 21.63
CA PHE A 269 2.00 -2.12 22.45
C PHE A 269 3.47 -2.16 22.93
N ILE A 270 4.42 -1.75 22.08
CA ILE A 270 5.82 -1.56 22.47
C ILE A 270 5.95 -0.39 23.47
N ARG A 271 5.32 0.74 23.19
CA ARG A 271 5.39 1.95 24.04
C ARG A 271 4.82 1.67 25.44
N SER A 272 3.75 0.90 25.57
CA SER A 272 3.18 0.57 26.88
C SER A 272 4.07 -0.36 27.72
N HIS A 273 4.96 -1.12 27.09
CA HIS A 273 5.93 -1.98 27.78
C HIS A 273 7.17 -1.21 28.26
N TYR A 274 7.69 -0.27 27.46
CA TYR A 274 8.90 0.49 27.80
C TYR A 274 8.57 1.88 28.38
N ASN A 275 9.05 2.14 29.60
CA ASN A 275 8.77 3.39 30.33
C ASN A 275 9.44 4.65 29.73
N ASP A 276 10.49 4.48 28.93
CA ASP A 276 11.29 5.57 28.38
C ASP A 276 10.85 6.01 26.97
N LEU A 277 9.73 5.48 26.47
CA LEU A 277 9.14 5.88 25.19
C LEU A 277 8.04 6.95 25.34
N GLY A 278 7.92 7.55 26.52
CA GLY A 278 6.97 8.62 26.83
C GLY A 278 5.57 8.12 27.22
N ASP A 279 4.78 8.99 27.86
CA ASP A 279 3.45 8.71 28.39
C ASP A 279 2.32 8.89 27.35
N LYS A 280 2.54 9.67 26.29
CA LYS A 280 1.51 9.90 25.26
C LYS A 280 1.39 8.69 24.32
N PRO A 281 0.16 8.22 24.01
CA PRO A 281 -0.05 7.09 23.10
C PRO A 281 0.52 7.33 21.70
N VAL A 282 1.04 6.28 21.07
CA VAL A 282 1.30 6.26 19.63
C VAL A 282 -0.03 6.08 18.92
N SER A 283 -0.47 7.07 18.15
CA SER A 283 -1.82 7.10 17.58
C SER A 283 -1.83 7.43 16.09
N ILE A 284 -2.92 7.03 15.42
CA ILE A 284 -3.16 7.32 14.01
C ILE A 284 -4.51 8.04 13.84
N GLY A 285 -4.50 9.13 13.07
CA GLY A 285 -5.73 9.85 12.73
C GLY A 285 -6.10 9.68 11.27
N PHE A 286 -7.39 9.60 10.97
CA PHE A 286 -7.92 9.47 9.61
C PHE A 286 -8.61 10.76 9.15
N TRP A 287 -7.81 11.70 8.64
CA TRP A 287 -8.27 13.03 8.26
C TRP A 287 -8.69 13.10 6.79
N VAL A 288 -9.95 12.73 6.54
CA VAL A 288 -10.51 12.60 5.19
C VAL A 288 -11.81 13.39 5.02
N GLY A 289 -12.30 13.53 3.79
CA GLY A 289 -13.52 14.28 3.51
C GLY A 289 -14.77 13.72 4.21
N ASN A 290 -15.74 14.60 4.51
CA ASN A 290 -16.98 14.30 5.26
C ASN A 290 -17.89 13.22 4.64
N GLN A 291 -17.70 12.93 3.35
CA GLN A 291 -18.37 11.84 2.65
C GLN A 291 -17.94 10.46 3.18
N THR A 292 -16.77 10.38 3.82
CA THR A 292 -16.16 9.13 4.28
C THR A 292 -16.41 8.91 5.77
N ILE A 293 -16.11 9.92 6.60
CA ILE A 293 -16.24 9.88 8.07
C ILE A 293 -16.87 11.20 8.55
N PRO A 294 -17.69 11.19 9.62
CA PRO A 294 -18.16 12.41 10.28
C PRO A 294 -17.02 13.38 10.65
N ASN A 295 -17.27 14.68 10.51
CA ASN A 295 -16.28 15.68 10.92
C ASN A 295 -16.39 16.04 12.40
N THR A 296 -17.60 15.97 12.98
CA THR A 296 -17.89 16.40 14.35
C THR A 296 -18.41 15.26 15.21
N LEU A 297 -18.25 15.40 16.52
CA LEU A 297 -18.76 14.41 17.47
C LEU A 297 -20.29 14.27 17.40
N LYS A 298 -21.01 15.38 17.21
CA LYS A 298 -22.48 15.38 17.08
C LYS A 298 -22.96 14.61 15.84
N GLU A 299 -22.25 14.75 14.72
CA GLU A 299 -22.53 13.96 13.52
C GLU A 299 -22.24 12.48 13.75
N ALA A 300 -21.13 12.16 14.43
CA ALA A 300 -20.76 10.79 14.78
C ALA A 300 -21.83 10.11 15.66
N GLU A 301 -22.29 10.78 16.71
CA GLU A 301 -23.40 10.31 17.56
C GLU A 301 -24.67 10.02 16.76
N THR A 302 -25.02 10.93 15.86
CA THR A 302 -26.23 10.79 15.03
C THR A 302 -26.13 9.59 14.09
N LYS A 303 -24.96 9.40 13.44
CA LYS A 303 -24.75 8.24 12.55
C LYS A 303 -24.68 6.93 13.33
N LEU A 304 -24.06 6.91 14.52
CA LEU A 304 -24.03 5.73 15.40
C LEU A 304 -25.42 5.30 15.83
N LYS A 305 -26.25 6.23 16.32
CA LYS A 305 -27.64 5.93 16.71
C LYS A 305 -28.44 5.33 15.56
N LYS A 306 -28.36 5.94 14.36
CA LYS A 306 -29.04 5.42 13.16
C LYS A 306 -28.54 4.03 12.75
N ALA A 307 -27.24 3.78 12.83
CA ALA A 307 -26.67 2.47 12.55
C ALA A 307 -27.18 1.42 13.56
N GLN A 308 -27.15 1.75 14.85
CA GLN A 308 -27.64 0.89 15.93
C GLN A 308 -29.13 0.56 15.78
N GLU A 309 -29.96 1.56 15.45
CA GLU A 309 -31.40 1.36 15.22
C GLU A 309 -31.68 0.42 14.05
N LYS A 310 -30.92 0.53 12.95
CA LYS A 310 -31.06 -0.38 11.80
C LYS A 310 -30.63 -1.80 12.14
N LEU A 311 -29.50 -1.94 12.84
CA LEU A 311 -29.00 -3.24 13.30
C LEU A 311 -30.01 -3.93 14.22
N ASN A 312 -30.60 -3.19 15.16
CA ASN A 312 -31.62 -3.70 16.07
C ASN A 312 -32.92 -4.13 15.36
N LYS A 313 -33.21 -3.58 14.18
CA LYS A 313 -34.34 -3.99 13.32
C LYS A 313 -34.05 -5.21 12.44
N GLY A 314 -32.83 -5.77 12.51
CA GLY A 314 -32.42 -6.90 11.70
C GLY A 314 -32.10 -6.55 10.24
N ASP A 315 -31.84 -5.27 9.94
CA ASP A 315 -31.39 -4.86 8.62
C ASP A 315 -30.00 -5.43 8.33
N SER A 316 -29.86 -6.19 7.25
CA SER A 316 -28.59 -6.80 6.84
C SER A 316 -27.68 -5.81 6.10
N TYR A 317 -28.18 -4.64 5.69
CA TYR A 317 -27.45 -3.65 4.90
C TYR A 317 -27.15 -2.38 5.70
N VAL A 318 -26.44 -2.53 6.82
CA VAL A 318 -25.97 -1.39 7.62
C VAL A 318 -24.59 -0.96 7.17
N VAL A 319 -24.49 0.28 6.69
CA VAL A 319 -23.22 0.91 6.30
C VAL A 319 -22.46 1.31 7.56
N ASN A 320 -21.22 0.84 7.71
CA ASN A 320 -20.32 1.25 8.79
C ASN A 320 -19.92 2.74 8.60
N PRO A 321 -20.27 3.63 9.56
CA PRO A 321 -20.00 5.06 9.42
C PRO A 321 -18.52 5.48 9.64
N PHE A 322 -17.64 4.59 10.12
CA PHE A 322 -16.29 4.94 10.57
C PHE A 322 -15.14 4.23 9.83
N GLN A 323 -15.44 3.50 8.75
CA GLN A 323 -14.45 2.81 7.88
C GLN A 323 -13.48 1.85 8.59
N LEU A 324 -13.70 1.53 9.86
CA LEU A 324 -12.95 0.53 10.61
C LEU A 324 -13.81 -0.72 10.74
N SER A 325 -13.55 -1.71 9.89
CA SER A 325 -14.35 -2.93 9.81
C SER A 325 -14.06 -3.88 10.99
N ASN A 326 -12.78 -4.07 11.27
CA ASN A 326 -12.25 -5.03 12.22
C ASN A 326 -11.17 -4.38 13.10
N CYS A 327 -10.97 -4.91 14.29
CA CYS A 327 -9.84 -4.59 15.15
C CYS A 327 -8.55 -4.98 14.45
N GLN A 328 -7.65 -4.02 14.23
CA GLN A 328 -6.41 -4.23 13.48
C GLN A 328 -5.34 -5.02 14.25
N TRP A 329 -5.59 -5.35 15.53
CA TRP A 329 -4.75 -6.25 16.32
C TRP A 329 -5.19 -7.69 16.18
N CYS A 330 -6.41 -8.01 16.65
CA CYS A 330 -6.88 -9.38 16.74
C CYS A 330 -7.86 -9.79 15.62
N ASN A 331 -8.24 -8.91 14.70
CA ASN A 331 -9.22 -9.16 13.62
C ASN A 331 -10.68 -9.41 14.07
N THR A 332 -11.03 -9.12 15.33
CA THR A 332 -12.44 -9.14 15.79
C THR A 332 -13.22 -8.00 15.13
N LYS A 333 -14.42 -8.26 14.62
CA LYS A 333 -15.30 -7.25 14.02
C LYS A 333 -15.62 -6.13 15.00
N ILE A 334 -15.62 -4.88 14.51
CA ILE A 334 -16.01 -3.70 15.31
C ILE A 334 -17.52 -3.66 15.52
N ILE A 335 -18.30 -4.19 14.56
CA ILE A 335 -19.74 -4.36 14.67
C ILE A 335 -20.00 -5.86 14.76
N SER A 336 -20.41 -6.34 15.93
CA SER A 336 -20.52 -7.77 16.23
C SER A 336 -21.56 -8.01 17.33
N LYS A 337 -22.15 -9.21 17.37
CA LYS A 337 -22.87 -9.68 18.57
C LYS A 337 -21.86 -10.13 19.64
N LEU A 338 -22.27 -10.21 20.91
CA LEU A 338 -21.38 -10.73 21.95
C LEU A 338 -21.46 -12.26 22.05
N ASN A 339 -22.68 -12.81 21.93
CA ASN A 339 -22.95 -14.24 21.88
C ASN A 339 -23.69 -14.62 20.58
N GLN A 340 -23.59 -15.89 20.18
CA GLN A 340 -24.23 -16.42 18.97
C GLN A 340 -25.75 -16.18 18.94
N ASN A 341 -26.40 -16.32 20.10
CA ASN A 341 -27.85 -16.20 20.26
C ASN A 341 -28.32 -14.77 20.52
N ASP A 342 -27.40 -13.80 20.65
CA ASP A 342 -27.79 -12.42 20.92
C ASP A 342 -28.54 -11.82 19.73
N LYS A 343 -29.63 -11.12 20.05
CA LYS A 343 -30.39 -10.32 19.07
C LYS A 343 -29.83 -8.91 18.93
N VAL A 344 -29.04 -8.45 19.90
CA VAL A 344 -28.45 -7.11 19.93
C VAL A 344 -27.04 -7.16 19.35
N ILE A 345 -26.78 -6.28 18.39
CA ILE A 345 -25.46 -6.09 17.80
C ILE A 345 -24.79 -4.93 18.54
N GLN A 346 -23.56 -5.12 18.98
CA GLN A 346 -22.73 -4.10 19.61
C GLN A 346 -21.84 -3.41 18.58
N ILE A 347 -21.45 -2.17 18.87
CA ILE A 347 -20.55 -1.36 18.06
C ILE A 347 -19.39 -0.90 18.93
N GLY A 348 -18.15 -1.16 18.50
CA GLY A 348 -16.91 -0.78 19.17
C GLY A 348 -16.55 0.71 19.05
N HIS A 349 -17.55 1.59 19.14
CA HIS A 349 -17.41 3.04 19.11
C HIS A 349 -18.32 3.67 20.17
N ARG A 350 -17.77 4.52 21.02
CA ARG A 350 -18.51 5.23 22.08
C ARG A 350 -18.24 6.73 22.02
N PRO A 351 -19.26 7.55 21.73
CA PRO A 351 -19.15 9.00 21.84
C PRO A 351 -19.21 9.42 23.31
N ASN A 352 -18.26 10.25 23.73
CA ASN A 352 -18.26 10.94 25.03
C ASN A 352 -17.69 12.35 24.82
N LYS A 353 -16.70 12.82 25.59
CA LYS A 353 -15.98 14.09 25.28
C LYS A 353 -15.24 14.06 23.94
N GLN A 354 -14.95 12.86 23.44
CA GLN A 354 -14.33 12.52 22.16
C GLN A 354 -14.96 11.21 21.67
N LEU A 355 -14.75 10.84 20.40
CA LEU A 355 -15.13 9.53 19.88
C LEU A 355 -14.07 8.50 20.26
N HIS A 356 -14.43 7.58 21.16
CA HIS A 356 -13.55 6.48 21.55
C HIS A 356 -13.85 5.23 20.71
N SER A 357 -12.81 4.60 20.18
CA SER A 357 -12.92 3.33 19.41
C SER A 357 -12.21 2.22 20.18
N PHE A 358 -12.77 1.01 20.19
CA PHE A 358 -12.22 -0.10 20.96
C PHE A 358 -12.58 -1.46 20.36
N CYS A 359 -11.81 -2.49 20.72
CA CYS A 359 -12.15 -3.87 20.40
C CYS A 359 -13.27 -4.37 21.33
N LEU A 360 -14.30 -5.00 20.75
CA LEU A 360 -15.40 -5.62 21.51
C LEU A 360 -14.97 -6.88 22.29
N ASN A 361 -13.84 -7.50 21.92
CA ASN A 361 -13.34 -8.65 22.64
C ASN A 361 -12.52 -8.20 23.86
N GLU A 362 -12.99 -8.51 25.06
CA GLU A 362 -12.32 -8.14 26.32
C GLU A 362 -10.94 -8.78 26.50
N ALA A 363 -10.67 -9.90 25.84
CA ALA A 363 -9.35 -10.51 25.79
C ALA A 363 -8.42 -9.84 24.76
N CYS A 364 -8.73 -8.67 24.20
CA CYS A 364 -7.83 -7.92 23.31
C CYS A 364 -7.04 -6.83 24.05
N HIS A 365 -5.76 -6.64 23.69
CA HIS A 365 -4.90 -5.55 24.24
C HIS A 365 -5.51 -4.16 24.03
N PHE A 366 -6.37 -4.01 23.02
CA PHE A 366 -7.06 -2.77 22.69
C PHE A 366 -8.58 -2.84 22.94
N SER A 367 -8.99 -3.66 23.91
CA SER A 367 -10.36 -3.68 24.43
C SER A 367 -10.68 -2.38 25.16
N GLU A 368 -11.96 -2.13 25.43
CA GLU A 368 -12.38 -0.90 26.12
C GLU A 368 -11.73 -0.75 27.50
N LYS A 369 -11.68 -1.84 28.28
CA LYS A 369 -11.04 -1.87 29.61
C LYS A 369 -9.53 -1.59 29.58
N ASN A 370 -8.88 -1.87 28.45
CA ASN A 370 -7.45 -1.67 28.24
C ASN A 370 -7.13 -0.33 27.54
N GLY A 371 -8.09 0.62 27.50
CA GLY A 371 -7.88 1.95 26.93
C GLY A 371 -8.30 2.10 25.47
N GLY A 372 -8.72 1.03 24.81
CA GLY A 372 -9.23 1.04 23.44
C GLY A 372 -8.15 1.17 22.36
N LEU A 373 -8.60 1.44 21.14
CA LEU A 373 -7.75 1.62 19.96
C LEU A 373 -7.26 3.08 19.91
N PRO A 374 -5.94 3.35 19.78
CA PRO A 374 -5.38 4.70 19.58
C PRO A 374 -5.63 5.21 18.16
N ILE A 375 -6.89 5.17 17.72
CA ILE A 375 -7.34 5.54 16.38
C ILE A 375 -8.31 6.73 16.51
N VAL A 376 -7.97 7.84 15.86
CA VAL A 376 -8.74 9.09 15.89
C VAL A 376 -9.43 9.31 14.54
N LEU A 377 -10.75 9.35 14.51
CA LEU A 377 -11.49 9.29 13.23
C LEU A 377 -12.16 10.60 12.84
N ILE A 378 -12.59 11.42 13.80
CA ILE A 378 -13.32 12.65 13.50
C ILE A 378 -12.39 13.85 13.49
N ASP A 379 -12.60 14.78 12.55
CA ASP A 379 -11.80 16.00 12.40
C ASP A 379 -11.66 16.78 13.72
N GLU A 380 -12.76 16.96 14.46
CA GLU A 380 -12.77 17.70 15.73
C GLU A 380 -11.79 17.14 16.77
N ASP A 381 -11.74 15.81 16.89
CA ASP A 381 -10.80 15.14 17.82
C ASP A 381 -9.37 15.19 17.29
N ILE A 382 -9.20 15.05 15.96
CA ILE A 382 -7.89 15.15 15.30
C ILE A 382 -7.27 16.54 15.52
N TYR A 383 -8.03 17.63 15.46
CA TYR A 383 -7.51 18.98 15.72
C TYR A 383 -7.23 19.21 17.22
N LYS A 384 -8.11 18.71 18.11
CA LYS A 384 -7.93 18.87 19.56
C LYS A 384 -6.74 18.09 20.09
N LYS A 385 -6.51 16.89 19.57
CA LYS A 385 -5.43 15.99 19.95
C LYS A 385 -4.79 15.40 18.69
N PRO A 386 -3.83 16.10 18.09
CA PRO A 386 -3.16 15.64 16.87
C PRO A 386 -2.53 14.26 17.06
N PRO A 387 -2.75 13.31 16.14
CA PRO A 387 -2.22 11.96 16.23
C PRO A 387 -0.72 11.91 15.91
N THR A 388 -0.03 10.82 16.26
CA THR A 388 1.37 10.62 15.87
C THR A 388 1.53 10.48 14.35
N ILE A 389 0.62 9.74 13.70
CA ILE A 389 0.50 9.68 12.23
C ILE A 389 -0.80 10.31 11.78
N LEU A 390 -0.72 11.28 10.88
CA LEU A 390 -1.87 11.84 10.19
C LEU A 390 -2.04 11.17 8.82
N PHE A 391 -3.07 10.34 8.68
CA PHE A 391 -3.44 9.73 7.42
C PHE A 391 -4.49 10.60 6.73
N ALA A 392 -4.17 11.14 5.57
CA ALA A 392 -4.99 12.19 4.95
C ALA A 392 -5.13 12.04 3.43
N THR A 393 -6.18 12.65 2.87
CA THR A 393 -6.27 12.83 1.42
C THR A 393 -5.68 14.17 1.00
N VAL A 394 -5.05 14.23 -0.18
CA VAL A 394 -4.38 15.45 -0.68
C VAL A 394 -5.34 16.65 -0.80
N ASP A 395 -6.62 16.42 -1.13
CA ASP A 395 -7.64 17.46 -1.24
C ASP A 395 -7.98 18.12 0.10
N LYS A 396 -7.83 17.38 1.23
CA LYS A 396 -8.17 17.89 2.56
C LYS A 396 -7.22 19.00 3.00
N PHE A 397 -5.97 19.02 2.51
CA PHE A 397 -5.01 20.08 2.81
C PHE A 397 -5.41 21.45 2.26
N ALA A 398 -6.30 21.53 1.27
CA ALA A 398 -6.88 22.80 0.84
C ALA A 398 -7.68 23.48 1.96
N MET A 399 -8.15 22.72 2.96
CA MET A 399 -8.84 23.27 4.13
C MET A 399 -7.92 24.07 5.06
N LEU A 400 -6.59 23.94 4.96
CA LEU A 400 -5.65 24.71 5.77
C LEU A 400 -5.83 26.23 5.58
N ALA A 401 -6.30 26.66 4.41
CA ALA A 401 -6.60 28.08 4.15
C ALA A 401 -7.82 28.61 4.92
N TRP A 402 -8.68 27.73 5.42
CA TRP A 402 -9.98 28.09 6.00
C TRP A 402 -10.20 27.58 7.43
N LYS A 403 -9.37 26.62 7.89
CA LYS A 403 -9.48 25.97 9.20
C LYS A 403 -8.25 26.25 10.05
N GLY A 404 -8.35 27.28 10.88
CA GLY A 404 -7.28 27.66 11.82
C GLY A 404 -6.92 26.54 12.78
N GLU A 405 -7.87 25.69 13.16
CA GLU A 405 -7.64 24.56 14.07
C GLU A 405 -6.69 23.51 13.47
N ALA A 406 -6.60 23.41 12.15
CA ALA A 406 -5.68 22.49 11.47
C ALA A 406 -4.20 22.90 11.57
N THR A 407 -3.91 24.12 12.05
CA THR A 407 -2.53 24.55 12.33
C THR A 407 -1.88 23.77 13.48
N THR A 408 -2.69 23.13 14.33
CA THR A 408 -2.23 22.25 15.42
C THR A 408 -1.40 21.05 14.92
N PHE A 409 -1.53 20.67 13.65
CA PHE A 409 -0.69 19.63 13.03
C PHE A 409 0.78 20.04 12.92
N PHE A 410 1.05 21.34 12.85
CA PHE A 410 2.38 21.90 12.62
C PHE A 410 2.90 22.68 13.82
N ASN A 411 2.00 23.23 14.64
CA ASN A 411 2.30 24.07 15.79
C ASN A 411 1.59 23.50 17.05
N ASN A 412 2.09 22.38 17.56
CA ASN A 412 1.55 21.72 18.76
C ASN A 412 2.35 22.11 20.02
N GLY A 413 2.27 23.38 20.44
CA GLY A 413 3.07 23.91 21.55
C GLY A 413 4.56 23.90 21.22
N ASN A 414 5.39 23.39 22.14
CA ASN A 414 6.85 23.26 21.95
C ASN A 414 7.26 21.93 21.29
N ASN A 415 6.29 21.11 20.86
CA ASN A 415 6.59 19.85 20.20
C ASN A 415 7.16 20.07 18.80
N ARG A 416 7.96 19.11 18.32
CA ARG A 416 8.54 19.16 16.99
C ARG A 416 7.45 19.13 15.90
N LYS A 417 7.74 19.69 14.74
CA LYS A 417 6.85 19.65 13.58
C LYS A 417 6.87 18.27 12.91
N PRO A 418 6.00 17.99 11.92
CA PRO A 418 6.08 16.75 11.15
C PRO A 418 7.42 16.63 10.41
N GLU A 419 8.10 15.51 10.58
CA GLU A 419 9.46 15.29 10.04
C GLU A 419 9.46 14.43 8.76
N LEU A 420 8.35 13.75 8.47
CA LEU A 420 8.19 12.90 7.29
C LEU A 420 6.83 13.07 6.62
N ILE A 421 6.86 13.25 5.30
CA ILE A 421 5.69 13.18 4.42
C ILE A 421 5.83 11.98 3.50
N ILE A 422 4.83 11.10 3.50
CA ILE A 422 4.72 9.98 2.56
C ILE A 422 3.62 10.31 1.55
N GLN A 423 3.95 10.34 0.26
CA GLN A 423 2.98 10.44 -0.83
C GLN A 423 2.85 9.09 -1.52
N ASP A 424 1.72 8.40 -1.33
CA ASP A 424 1.45 7.17 -2.06
C ASP A 424 0.72 7.46 -3.38
N GLU A 425 0.88 6.56 -4.34
CA GLU A 425 0.31 6.66 -5.69
C GLU A 425 0.62 7.99 -6.39
N LEU A 426 1.88 8.43 -6.36
CA LEU A 426 2.34 9.68 -6.96
C LEU A 426 1.92 9.83 -8.44
N HIS A 427 1.82 8.73 -9.18
CA HIS A 427 1.40 8.72 -10.58
C HIS A 427 -0.03 9.28 -10.81
N LEU A 428 -0.86 9.33 -9.78
CA LEU A 428 -2.21 9.91 -9.82
C LEU A 428 -2.19 11.44 -9.70
N LEU A 429 -1.10 12.03 -9.23
CA LEU A 429 -0.91 13.48 -9.15
C LEU A 429 -0.39 14.03 -10.48
N ASN A 430 -1.20 13.92 -11.53
CA ASN A 430 -0.88 14.40 -12.86
C ASN A 430 -1.96 15.36 -13.40
N GLY A 431 -1.67 16.02 -14.52
CA GLY A 431 -2.60 16.94 -15.18
C GLY A 431 -3.07 18.08 -14.25
N THR A 432 -4.37 18.37 -14.29
CA THR A 432 -4.99 19.47 -13.52
C THR A 432 -4.93 19.24 -12.01
N LEU A 433 -5.08 17.99 -11.56
CA LEU A 433 -4.99 17.66 -10.13
C LEU A 433 -3.56 17.89 -9.62
N GLY A 434 -2.55 17.46 -10.38
CA GLY A 434 -1.15 17.71 -10.04
C GLY A 434 -0.83 19.20 -9.92
N SER A 435 -1.29 20.02 -10.88
CA SER A 435 -1.09 21.48 -10.84
C SER A 435 -1.71 22.13 -9.60
N LEU A 436 -2.92 21.70 -9.20
CA LEU A 436 -3.59 22.21 -8.00
C LEU A 436 -2.82 21.81 -6.74
N VAL A 437 -2.43 20.54 -6.63
CA VAL A 437 -1.72 20.01 -5.46
C VAL A 437 -0.38 20.71 -5.27
N GLY A 438 0.39 20.93 -6.35
CA GLY A 438 1.68 21.62 -6.29
C GLY A 438 1.62 23.02 -5.66
N LEU A 439 0.50 23.74 -5.78
CA LEU A 439 0.32 25.04 -5.09
C LEU A 439 0.28 24.88 -3.56
N PHE A 440 -0.39 23.84 -3.06
CA PHE A 440 -0.51 23.58 -1.63
C PHE A 440 0.74 22.92 -1.04
N GLU A 441 1.49 22.16 -1.84
CA GLU A 441 2.75 21.53 -1.39
C GLU A 441 3.74 22.56 -0.87
N ASN A 442 3.95 23.65 -1.60
CA ASN A 442 4.90 24.69 -1.17
C ASN A 442 4.53 25.31 0.18
N ALA A 443 3.23 25.49 0.45
CA ALA A 443 2.75 25.97 1.74
C ALA A 443 3.00 24.92 2.84
N LEU A 444 2.70 23.65 2.56
CA LEU A 444 2.89 22.55 3.50
C LEU A 444 4.37 22.34 3.86
N LEU A 445 5.27 22.36 2.87
CA LEU A 445 6.71 22.21 3.10
C LEU A 445 7.28 23.32 3.98
N LYS A 446 6.73 24.53 3.87
CA LYS A 446 7.09 25.67 4.74
C LYS A 446 6.53 25.51 6.15
N LEU A 447 5.30 24.98 6.29
CA LEU A 447 4.70 24.74 7.61
C LEU A 447 5.44 23.65 8.40
N CYS A 448 5.95 22.62 7.72
CA CYS A 448 6.67 21.50 8.33
C CYS A 448 8.19 21.73 8.53
N ASP A 449 8.72 22.92 8.21
CA ASP A 449 10.16 23.22 8.27
C ASP A 449 11.05 22.23 7.50
N ASN A 450 10.77 22.04 6.21
CA ASN A 450 11.57 21.19 5.29
C ASN A 450 11.63 19.69 5.69
N PRO A 451 10.48 18.98 5.72
CA PRO A 451 10.42 17.58 6.11
C PRO A 451 11.08 16.68 5.05
N LYS A 452 11.43 15.45 5.43
CA LYS A 452 11.78 14.40 4.47
C LYS A 452 10.53 13.98 3.69
N ILE A 453 10.68 13.74 2.38
CA ILE A 453 9.58 13.25 1.54
C ILE A 453 9.95 11.89 0.96
N ILE A 454 9.04 10.93 1.14
CA ILE A 454 9.07 9.63 0.47
C ILE A 454 7.86 9.54 -0.45
N ALA A 455 8.07 9.24 -1.71
CA ALA A 455 6.99 9.01 -2.66
C ALA A 455 6.96 7.53 -3.10
N SER A 456 5.77 6.97 -3.27
CA SER A 456 5.57 5.62 -3.80
C SER A 456 4.80 5.70 -5.12
N THR A 457 5.23 4.91 -6.09
CA THR A 457 4.58 4.86 -7.41
C THR A 457 4.67 3.49 -8.05
N ALA A 458 3.67 3.17 -8.88
CA ALA A 458 3.68 2.02 -9.78
C ALA A 458 4.30 2.32 -11.15
N THR A 459 4.59 3.60 -11.47
CA THR A 459 5.15 4.02 -12.76
C THR A 459 6.14 5.18 -12.60
N VAL A 460 7.21 5.20 -13.41
CA VAL A 460 8.33 6.16 -13.30
C VAL A 460 8.50 7.07 -14.53
N LYS A 461 7.48 7.17 -15.40
CA LYS A 461 7.59 7.96 -16.63
C LYS A 461 7.64 9.46 -16.31
N ASN A 462 8.71 10.14 -16.76
CA ASN A 462 8.95 11.58 -16.55
C ASN A 462 8.89 12.01 -15.08
N VAL A 463 9.28 11.13 -14.16
CA VAL A 463 9.07 11.36 -12.73
C VAL A 463 9.89 12.53 -12.18
N ASP A 464 11.09 12.77 -12.73
CA ASP A 464 11.93 13.91 -12.34
C ASP A 464 11.19 15.25 -12.55
N LYS A 465 10.54 15.41 -13.71
CA LYS A 465 9.76 16.63 -14.01
C LYS A 465 8.50 16.73 -13.15
N GLN A 466 7.85 15.59 -12.89
CA GLN A 466 6.66 15.56 -12.04
C GLN A 466 7.00 15.97 -10.61
N ILE A 467 8.05 15.41 -10.04
CA ILE A 467 8.53 15.72 -8.69
C ILE A 467 9.02 17.17 -8.61
N GLN A 468 9.78 17.64 -9.59
CA GLN A 468 10.22 19.04 -9.65
C GLN A 468 9.01 19.99 -9.70
N GLY A 469 7.99 19.68 -10.49
CA GLY A 469 6.79 20.51 -10.61
C GLY A 469 5.90 20.50 -9.35
N LEU A 470 5.86 19.39 -8.60
CA LEU A 470 5.06 19.26 -7.39
C LEU A 470 5.75 19.84 -6.16
N TYR A 471 7.06 19.61 -6.01
CA TYR A 471 7.78 19.85 -4.75
C TYR A 471 8.99 20.78 -4.89
N GLY A 472 9.42 21.10 -6.11
CA GLY A 472 10.63 21.89 -6.35
C GLY A 472 11.93 21.19 -5.94
N ARG A 473 11.91 19.85 -5.77
CA ARG A 473 13.04 19.04 -5.27
C ARG A 473 13.50 18.02 -6.31
N GLU A 474 14.72 17.53 -6.15
CA GLU A 474 15.23 16.42 -6.96
C GLU A 474 14.65 15.07 -6.52
N ALA A 475 14.40 14.20 -7.50
CA ALA A 475 14.02 12.82 -7.27
C ALA A 475 15.25 11.90 -7.16
N ARG A 476 15.12 10.86 -6.34
CA ARG A 476 16.00 9.68 -6.36
C ARG A 476 15.14 8.43 -6.46
N VAL A 477 15.19 7.78 -7.62
CA VAL A 477 14.43 6.54 -7.87
C VAL A 477 15.13 5.38 -7.19
N PHE A 478 14.36 4.58 -6.46
CA PHE A 478 14.84 3.36 -5.82
C PHE A 478 13.85 2.20 -6.06
N PRO A 479 14.30 1.02 -6.50
CA PRO A 479 15.67 0.70 -6.97
C PRO A 479 16.07 1.45 -8.23
N GLN A 480 17.37 1.69 -8.40
CA GLN A 480 17.92 2.38 -9.57
C GLN A 480 18.40 1.37 -10.61
N TYR A 481 18.02 1.59 -11.87
CA TYR A 481 18.54 0.84 -13.02
C TYR A 481 20.00 1.18 -13.26
N ALA A 482 20.80 0.17 -13.63
CA ALA A 482 22.19 0.33 -14.06
C ALA A 482 22.28 0.21 -15.59
N THR A 483 22.80 -0.90 -16.12
CA THR A 483 22.93 -1.13 -17.58
C THR A 483 21.76 -1.89 -18.19
N ASN A 484 21.02 -2.66 -17.38
CA ASN A 484 19.88 -3.46 -17.80
C ASN A 484 18.55 -2.89 -17.25
N ALA A 485 17.52 -2.81 -18.09
CA ALA A 485 16.18 -2.38 -17.67
C ALA A 485 15.39 -3.48 -16.96
N ASP A 486 15.81 -4.74 -17.11
CA ASP A 486 15.17 -5.91 -16.51
C ASP A 486 15.85 -6.34 -15.19
N ASP A 487 16.91 -5.64 -14.76
CA ASP A 487 17.66 -5.93 -13.53
C ASP A 487 18.09 -4.65 -12.80
N THR A 488 17.71 -4.54 -11.53
CA THR A 488 18.05 -3.41 -10.65
C THR A 488 18.83 -3.86 -9.41
N PHE A 489 19.39 -5.07 -9.43
CA PHE A 489 19.85 -5.84 -8.27
C PHE A 489 18.72 -6.27 -7.34
N PHE A 490 17.91 -5.31 -6.91
CA PHE A 490 16.81 -5.47 -5.95
C PHE A 490 15.51 -6.02 -6.55
N SER A 491 15.41 -6.00 -7.87
CA SER A 491 14.31 -6.53 -8.65
C SER A 491 14.84 -7.05 -9.97
N LYS A 492 14.39 -8.25 -10.36
CA LYS A 492 14.69 -8.87 -11.65
C LYS A 492 13.41 -9.31 -12.34
N VAL A 493 13.31 -9.03 -13.64
CA VAL A 493 12.18 -9.48 -14.45
C VAL A 493 12.27 -10.99 -14.66
N ILE A 494 11.14 -11.67 -14.45
CA ILE A 494 10.99 -13.11 -14.71
C ILE A 494 10.10 -13.30 -15.93
N GLU A 495 10.41 -14.34 -16.73
CA GLU A 495 9.68 -14.62 -17.98
C GLU A 495 8.25 -15.11 -17.73
N GLU A 496 8.01 -15.73 -16.57
CA GLU A 496 6.67 -16.16 -16.18
C GLU A 496 5.71 -14.96 -16.03
N SER A 497 4.65 -14.98 -16.83
CA SER A 497 3.56 -14.01 -16.78
C SER A 497 2.32 -14.61 -16.14
N LYS A 498 1.72 -13.86 -15.21
CA LYS A 498 0.39 -14.15 -14.66
C LYS A 498 -0.71 -13.28 -15.29
N ARG A 499 -0.35 -12.41 -16.24
CA ARG A 499 -1.24 -11.39 -16.79
C ARG A 499 -1.01 -11.23 -18.28
N LYS A 500 -2.06 -11.44 -19.06
CA LYS A 500 -2.05 -11.23 -20.50
C LYS A 500 -2.90 -10.02 -20.86
N TYR A 501 -2.31 -9.08 -21.60
CA TYR A 501 -3.02 -7.93 -22.15
C TYR A 501 -3.36 -8.20 -23.61
N ILE A 502 -4.62 -7.97 -23.98
CA ILE A 502 -5.11 -8.13 -25.34
C ILE A 502 -5.70 -6.78 -25.78
N GLY A 503 -5.15 -6.20 -26.84
CA GLY A 503 -5.65 -4.96 -27.42
C GLY A 503 -6.73 -5.23 -28.45
N ILE A 504 -7.81 -4.45 -28.45
CA ILE A 504 -8.89 -4.53 -29.44
C ILE A 504 -9.13 -3.14 -30.01
N LEU A 505 -9.01 -3.00 -31.33
CA LEU A 505 -9.33 -1.77 -32.04
C LEU A 505 -10.58 -1.96 -32.90
N PRO A 506 -11.75 -1.47 -32.46
CA PRO A 506 -13.00 -1.69 -33.18
C PRO A 506 -13.21 -0.65 -34.29
N THR A 507 -12.57 -0.85 -35.43
CA THR A 507 -12.69 0.06 -36.58
C THR A 507 -14.14 0.23 -37.03
N GLY A 508 -14.60 1.48 -37.10
CA GLY A 508 -15.97 1.82 -37.54
C GLY A 508 -17.09 1.49 -36.53
N LYS A 509 -16.76 1.09 -35.29
CA LYS A 509 -17.74 0.84 -34.23
C LYS A 509 -17.45 1.71 -33.00
N THR A 510 -18.49 1.98 -32.23
CA THR A 510 -18.34 2.72 -30.96
C THR A 510 -17.83 1.79 -29.86
N THR A 511 -17.08 2.34 -28.90
CA THR A 511 -16.59 1.61 -27.72
C THR A 511 -17.70 0.87 -26.98
N VAL A 512 -18.91 1.44 -26.95
CA VAL A 512 -20.08 0.82 -26.31
C VAL A 512 -20.46 -0.49 -27.01
N VAL A 513 -20.55 -0.49 -28.35
CA VAL A 513 -20.88 -1.70 -29.12
C VAL A 513 -19.78 -2.74 -28.97
N THR A 514 -18.52 -2.33 -29.00
CA THR A 514 -17.37 -3.22 -28.77
C THR A 514 -17.42 -3.87 -27.41
N ASN A 515 -17.67 -3.10 -26.35
CA ASN A 515 -17.79 -3.64 -25.00
C ASN A 515 -18.97 -4.61 -24.85
N LEU A 516 -20.10 -4.35 -25.50
CA LEU A 516 -21.24 -5.27 -25.49
C LEU A 516 -20.88 -6.62 -26.12
N GLN A 517 -20.28 -6.60 -27.31
CA GLN A 517 -19.89 -7.83 -28.01
C GLN A 517 -18.80 -8.59 -27.24
N LEU A 518 -17.77 -7.88 -26.76
CA LEU A 518 -16.68 -8.47 -25.98
C LEU A 518 -17.20 -9.10 -24.69
N LEU A 519 -18.02 -8.38 -23.91
CA LEU A 519 -18.55 -8.89 -22.66
C LEU A 519 -19.52 -10.05 -22.88
N ALA A 520 -20.32 -10.04 -23.94
CA ALA A 520 -21.17 -11.18 -24.29
C ALA A 520 -20.32 -12.43 -24.60
N SER A 521 -19.27 -12.28 -25.42
CA SER A 521 -18.35 -13.38 -25.74
C SER A 521 -17.63 -13.91 -24.51
N LEU A 522 -17.13 -13.05 -23.61
CA LEU A 522 -16.48 -13.48 -22.38
C LEU A 522 -17.46 -14.16 -21.40
N LEU A 523 -18.68 -13.62 -21.26
CA LEU A 523 -19.75 -14.21 -20.43
C LEU A 523 -20.27 -15.54 -20.99
N PHE A 524 -20.11 -15.76 -22.29
CA PHE A 524 -20.37 -17.03 -22.95
C PHE A 524 -19.21 -18.00 -22.74
N ALA A 525 -17.96 -17.58 -22.99
CA ALA A 525 -16.76 -18.40 -22.85
C ALA A 525 -16.60 -19.00 -21.45
N ARG A 526 -16.98 -18.28 -20.38
CA ARG A 526 -16.99 -18.86 -19.01
C ARG A 526 -17.88 -20.10 -18.87
N LEU A 527 -18.96 -20.21 -19.65
CA LEU A 527 -19.84 -21.37 -19.63
C LEU A 527 -19.20 -22.55 -20.34
N GLU A 528 -18.47 -22.30 -21.44
CA GLU A 528 -17.69 -23.32 -22.13
C GLU A 528 -16.59 -23.87 -21.22
N ILE A 529 -15.82 -22.98 -20.58
CA ILE A 529 -14.80 -23.35 -19.58
C ILE A 529 -15.44 -24.15 -18.45
N TRP A 530 -16.57 -23.67 -17.91
CA TRP A 530 -17.28 -24.38 -16.84
C TRP A 530 -17.74 -25.77 -17.27
N LYS A 531 -18.26 -25.93 -18.48
CA LYS A 531 -18.74 -27.23 -19.00
C LYS A 531 -17.59 -28.20 -19.24
N GLN A 532 -16.50 -27.72 -19.84
CA GLN A 532 -15.33 -28.53 -20.21
C GLN A 532 -14.40 -28.84 -19.04
N SER A 533 -14.33 -27.96 -18.04
CA SER A 533 -13.42 -28.16 -16.90
C SER A 533 -13.85 -29.34 -16.04
N SER A 534 -12.90 -30.22 -15.73
CA SER A 534 -13.05 -31.28 -14.73
C SER A 534 -13.07 -30.72 -13.31
N ASP A 535 -12.24 -29.70 -13.01
CA ASP A 535 -12.28 -28.96 -11.75
C ASP A 535 -13.07 -27.66 -11.88
N LYS A 536 -14.26 -27.63 -11.25
CA LYS A 536 -15.13 -26.46 -11.26
C LYS A 536 -14.55 -25.26 -10.50
N LYS A 537 -13.59 -25.47 -9.59
CA LYS A 537 -12.92 -24.37 -8.87
C LYS A 537 -12.05 -23.52 -9.78
N GLU A 538 -11.39 -24.12 -10.76
CA GLU A 538 -10.61 -23.36 -11.75
C GLU A 538 -11.53 -22.52 -12.64
N ALA A 539 -12.64 -23.11 -13.08
CA ALA A 539 -13.64 -22.40 -13.89
C ALA A 539 -14.30 -21.23 -13.13
N ASP A 540 -14.51 -21.37 -11.82
CA ASP A 540 -15.05 -20.31 -10.95
C ASP A 540 -14.18 -19.04 -10.97
N SER A 541 -12.86 -19.18 -11.18
CA SER A 541 -11.95 -18.03 -11.28
C SER A 541 -12.26 -17.10 -12.46
N PHE A 542 -12.96 -17.59 -13.49
CA PHE A 542 -13.40 -16.83 -14.65
C PHE A 542 -14.89 -16.45 -14.59
N TRP A 543 -15.58 -16.75 -13.49
CA TRP A 543 -17.02 -16.54 -13.37
C TRP A 543 -17.41 -15.07 -13.31
N THR A 544 -16.55 -14.26 -12.66
CA THR A 544 -16.73 -12.83 -12.48
C THR A 544 -15.90 -12.04 -13.48
N ILE A 545 -16.54 -11.18 -14.26
CA ILE A 545 -15.88 -10.28 -15.20
C ILE A 545 -15.99 -8.85 -14.67
N LEU A 546 -14.83 -8.19 -14.55
CA LEU A 546 -14.73 -6.79 -14.16
C LEU A 546 -14.51 -5.93 -15.41
N SER A 547 -15.37 -4.92 -15.59
CA SER A 547 -15.28 -3.97 -16.71
C SER A 547 -15.09 -2.55 -16.16
N TYR A 548 -14.02 -1.90 -16.60
CA TYR A 548 -13.64 -0.55 -16.18
C TYR A 548 -13.94 0.47 -17.28
N PHE A 549 -14.44 1.64 -16.88
CA PHE A 549 -14.78 2.74 -17.78
C PHE A 549 -14.06 4.01 -17.33
N LYS A 550 -13.79 4.92 -18.27
CA LYS A 550 -13.04 6.14 -17.96
C LYS A 550 -13.90 7.18 -17.23
N SER A 551 -15.22 7.11 -17.35
CA SER A 551 -16.13 8.08 -16.74
C SER A 551 -17.46 7.47 -16.31
N LEU A 552 -18.11 8.08 -15.31
CA LEU A 552 -19.47 7.73 -14.89
C LEU A 552 -20.49 7.85 -16.04
N LYS A 553 -20.27 8.78 -16.97
CA LYS A 553 -21.12 8.96 -18.15
C LYS A 553 -21.07 7.75 -19.08
N GLU A 554 -19.89 7.16 -19.29
CA GLU A 554 -19.74 5.92 -20.06
C GLU A 554 -20.38 4.73 -19.35
N ILE A 555 -20.21 4.63 -18.03
CA ILE A 555 -20.86 3.60 -17.20
C ILE A 555 -22.38 3.68 -17.35
N GLY A 556 -22.96 4.88 -17.20
CA GLY A 556 -24.41 5.07 -17.35
C GLY A 556 -24.92 4.66 -18.74
N ARG A 557 -24.20 5.06 -19.80
CA ARG A 557 -24.54 4.67 -21.18
C ARG A 557 -24.49 3.15 -21.38
N PHE A 558 -23.48 2.49 -20.84
CA PHE A 558 -23.34 1.03 -20.94
C PHE A 558 -24.40 0.32 -20.09
N SER A 559 -24.62 0.75 -18.85
CA SER A 559 -25.59 0.19 -17.91
C SER A 559 -27.00 0.16 -18.50
N ASN A 560 -27.41 1.24 -19.18
CA ASN A 560 -28.73 1.30 -19.83
C ASN A 560 -28.91 0.26 -20.94
N LYS A 561 -27.82 -0.23 -21.54
CA LYS A 561 -27.82 -1.23 -22.63
C LYS A 561 -27.70 -2.67 -22.13
N ILE A 562 -27.48 -2.90 -20.83
CA ILE A 562 -27.32 -4.26 -20.29
C ILE A 562 -28.58 -5.10 -20.50
N ASN A 563 -29.75 -4.54 -20.15
CA ASN A 563 -31.00 -5.29 -20.25
C ASN A 563 -31.50 -5.39 -21.69
N SER A 564 -31.36 -4.33 -22.49
CA SER A 564 -31.91 -4.25 -23.85
C SER A 564 -31.02 -4.88 -24.93
N GLU A 565 -29.71 -4.94 -24.75
CA GLU A 565 -28.76 -5.40 -25.77
C GLU A 565 -27.87 -6.54 -25.29
N LEU A 566 -27.17 -6.38 -24.15
CA LEU A 566 -26.21 -7.39 -23.68
C LEU A 566 -26.87 -8.75 -23.39
N LYS A 567 -27.97 -8.75 -22.62
CA LYS A 567 -28.71 -9.98 -22.28
C LYS A 567 -29.23 -10.71 -23.54
N PRO A 568 -29.88 -10.05 -24.51
CA PRO A 568 -30.24 -10.66 -25.77
C PRO A 568 -29.06 -11.28 -26.54
N ILE A 569 -27.92 -10.60 -26.64
CA ILE A 569 -26.73 -11.12 -27.34
C ILE A 569 -26.23 -12.40 -26.67
N ILE A 570 -26.12 -12.41 -25.33
CA ILE A 570 -25.72 -13.60 -24.57
C ILE A 570 -26.70 -14.75 -24.82
N LYS A 571 -28.01 -14.49 -24.76
CA LYS A 571 -29.04 -15.50 -25.01
C LYS A 571 -28.91 -16.08 -26.42
N GLN A 572 -28.65 -15.23 -27.42
CA GLN A 572 -28.45 -15.66 -28.80
C GLN A 572 -27.22 -16.55 -28.95
N LEU A 573 -26.08 -16.20 -28.32
CA LEU A 573 -24.87 -17.03 -28.31
C LEU A 573 -25.13 -18.40 -27.64
N GLN A 574 -25.82 -18.41 -26.50
CA GLN A 574 -26.18 -19.65 -25.79
C GLN A 574 -27.11 -20.54 -26.62
N VAL A 575 -28.14 -19.97 -27.26
CA VAL A 575 -29.05 -20.73 -28.12
C VAL A 575 -28.30 -21.35 -29.30
N ARG A 576 -27.42 -20.59 -29.96
CA ARG A 576 -26.59 -21.12 -31.06
C ARG A 576 -25.69 -22.27 -30.61
N TYR A 577 -25.12 -22.18 -29.42
CA TYR A 577 -24.25 -23.22 -28.87
C TYR A 577 -25.01 -24.47 -28.41
N LEU A 578 -26.22 -24.32 -27.88
CA LEU A 578 -27.06 -25.44 -27.45
C LEU A 578 -27.71 -26.17 -28.64
N ASN A 579 -28.07 -25.43 -29.69
CA ASN A 579 -28.64 -25.94 -30.93
C ASN A 579 -27.54 -26.35 -31.92
N ASP A 580 -26.51 -27.08 -31.50
CA ASP A 580 -25.39 -27.57 -32.34
C ASP A 580 -25.89 -28.58 -33.40
N ASP A 581 -26.74 -28.07 -34.30
CA ASP A 581 -27.39 -28.71 -35.42
C ASP A 581 -26.96 -27.92 -36.65
N PHE A 582 -26.16 -28.55 -37.49
CA PHE A 582 -25.55 -28.02 -38.71
C PHE A 582 -26.58 -27.32 -39.64
N ILE A 583 -27.86 -27.69 -39.52
CA ILE A 583 -28.98 -27.13 -40.31
C ILE A 583 -29.38 -25.72 -39.84
N SER A 584 -29.20 -25.39 -38.56
CA SER A 584 -29.61 -24.10 -37.98
C SER A 584 -28.58 -22.99 -38.14
N ALA A 585 -27.30 -23.34 -38.36
CA ALA A 585 -26.19 -22.40 -38.45
C ALA A 585 -26.22 -21.51 -39.71
N ASN A 586 -26.95 -21.91 -40.77
CA ASN A 586 -26.96 -21.22 -42.07
C ASN A 586 -28.27 -20.49 -42.42
N ASN A 587 -29.24 -20.39 -41.52
CA ASN A 587 -30.53 -19.79 -41.83
C ASN A 587 -30.63 -18.33 -41.36
N TYR A 588 -30.03 -17.42 -42.13
CA TYR A 588 -30.11 -15.95 -41.91
C TYR A 588 -31.51 -15.36 -42.17
N ASN A 589 -32.46 -16.14 -42.69
CA ASN A 589 -33.79 -15.67 -43.12
C ASN A 589 -34.90 -15.78 -42.04
N LYS A 590 -34.57 -16.11 -40.78
CA LYS A 590 -35.51 -16.09 -39.65
C LYS A 590 -34.96 -15.28 -38.46
N LEU A 591 -34.46 -14.08 -38.74
CA LEU A 591 -34.27 -13.01 -37.76
C LEU A 591 -35.29 -11.91 -37.99
#